data_AF-A0A9N8F2C6-F1
#
_entry.id   AF-A0A9N8F2C6-F1
#
_cell.length_a   1.000
_cell.length_b   1.000
_cell.length_c   1.000
_cell.angle_alpha   90.00
_cell.angle_beta   90.00
_cell.angle_gamma   90.00
#
_symmetry.space_group_name_H-M   'P 1'
#
loop_
_entity.id
_entity.type
_entity.pdbx_description
1 polymer ?
#
loop_
_entity_poly.entity_id
_entity_poly.type
_entity_poly.pdbx_seq_one_letter_code
_entity_poly.pdbx_strand_id
1 'polypeptide(L)'
;MKCPLFPDLLVFSLCLLATASGQEQGDGRSSFYASGSALRDTGSSSGTASMPEASSPPSLLETFPSQPECPCIDSTGTLAHHSDCTILTAADGLEQDGVMVDGVCKPTYQGANVCAAWDMVHDPACSSRKDPRTYCPRRWCYVDPKQCRSSKERYYKSDRFDLYYSYSTCRSIAQEWLEFKTIDATENRTLVVGVPRILWPLHYKEDSAGHVYEPNSPAVFDESIPWRGHLIDYFNSVVKYSNIKSIQYVHRSEGSKYKGLPNSYTQSVSDVEAGIIDLAISTYWVTTERLAMASFTTTVAQDEFRLWIPQPKFSADESFRENVRKILQPFSPGLWLCIVGTIVAFAILSTIVSPKHFRDFDPKATPWDKTKRRFSILTDSLNVSFLEFLGGGVDYRSSANMSQKCLNLGFAFTIFIGVTAYTANLAGLFDIVQYHLVSVQH
;
A
#
# COMPACT_ATOMS: atom_id res chain seq x y z
N MET A 1 -11.59 22.79 71.59
CA MET A 1 -11.65 22.71 70.12
C MET A 1 -12.96 22.04 69.74
N LYS A 2 -13.83 22.77 69.03
CA LYS A 2 -15.15 22.33 68.58
C LYS A 2 -14.99 21.68 67.20
N CYS A 3 -15.53 20.48 67.01
CA CYS A 3 -15.87 19.92 65.69
C CYS A 3 -17.36 19.63 65.68
N PRO A 4 -18.15 20.15 64.72
CA PRO A 4 -19.59 20.02 64.70
C PRO A 4 -20.04 18.72 64.03
N LEU A 5 -21.19 18.22 64.49
CA LEU A 5 -21.99 17.20 63.84
C LEU A 5 -22.50 17.68 62.46
N PHE A 6 -22.46 16.80 61.47
CA PHE A 6 -23.16 16.94 60.19
C PHE A 6 -24.51 16.20 60.27
N PRO A 7 -25.65 16.88 60.05
CA PRO A 7 -26.95 16.26 59.88
C PRO A 7 -27.38 16.42 58.42
N ASP A 8 -27.11 15.45 57.55
CA ASP A 8 -27.71 15.43 56.19
C ASP A 8 -27.71 14.01 55.64
N LEU A 9 -28.81 13.28 55.89
CA LEU A 9 -29.03 11.92 55.39
C LEU A 9 -30.42 11.77 54.74
N LEU A 10 -30.98 12.86 54.22
CA LEU A 10 -32.35 12.88 53.66
C LEU A 10 -32.48 13.58 52.29
N VAL A 11 -31.40 13.71 51.50
CA VAL A 11 -31.47 14.35 50.16
C VAL A 11 -30.99 13.45 49.00
N PHE A 12 -30.62 12.20 49.24
CA PHE A 12 -30.05 11.34 48.17
C PHE A 12 -31.06 10.71 47.20
N SER A 13 -32.37 10.98 47.31
CA SER A 13 -33.39 10.30 46.50
C SER A 13 -33.91 11.07 45.27
N LEU A 14 -33.30 12.20 44.87
CA LEU A 14 -33.87 13.06 43.81
C LEU A 14 -32.86 13.62 42.78
N CYS A 15 -31.71 12.97 42.58
CA CYS A 15 -30.68 13.43 41.62
C CYS A 15 -30.41 12.49 40.43
N LEU A 16 -31.39 11.66 40.04
CA LEU A 16 -31.22 10.66 38.95
C LEU A 16 -32.00 10.98 37.66
N LEU A 17 -32.34 12.26 37.41
CA LEU A 17 -33.16 12.64 36.24
C LEU A 17 -32.69 13.86 35.42
N ALA A 18 -31.42 14.26 35.50
CA ALA A 18 -30.92 15.31 34.61
C ALA A 18 -29.47 15.06 34.20
N THR A 19 -29.26 14.49 33.01
CA THR A 19 -28.25 14.88 32.00
C THR A 19 -28.12 13.79 30.93
N ALA A 20 -28.95 13.87 29.89
CA ALA A 20 -28.73 13.16 28.63
C ALA A 20 -29.25 14.03 27.48
N SER A 21 -28.49 15.07 27.13
CA SER A 21 -28.62 15.77 25.84
C SER A 21 -27.27 16.39 25.49
N GLY A 22 -26.36 15.54 25.00
CA GLY A 22 -25.11 15.94 24.37
C GLY A 22 -25.20 15.54 22.90
N GLN A 23 -25.69 16.45 22.07
CA GLN A 23 -25.79 16.30 20.63
C GLN A 23 -24.43 16.71 20.03
N GLU A 24 -23.56 15.75 19.74
CA GLU A 24 -22.39 16.00 18.89
C GLU A 24 -22.79 15.87 17.43
N GLN A 25 -22.85 17.01 16.76
CA GLN A 25 -23.01 17.13 15.32
C GLN A 25 -21.66 17.55 14.77
N GLY A 26 -20.94 16.58 14.20
CA GLY A 26 -19.64 16.83 13.61
C GLY A 26 -19.12 15.59 12.91
N ASP A 27 -19.52 15.39 11.65
CA ASP A 27 -18.57 14.84 10.69
C ASP A 27 -18.90 15.30 9.27
N GLY A 28 -17.98 16.11 8.73
CA GLY A 28 -17.97 16.55 7.35
C GLY A 28 -17.27 15.51 6.50
N ARG A 29 -18.03 14.61 5.87
CA ARG A 29 -17.54 13.73 4.81
C ARG A 29 -17.53 14.48 3.47
N SER A 30 -16.36 15.03 3.15
CA SER A 30 -15.95 15.36 1.78
C SER A 30 -15.88 14.08 0.94
N SER A 31 -16.91 13.89 0.11
CA SER A 31 -16.95 12.84 -0.91
C SER A 31 -16.10 13.26 -2.11
N PHE A 32 -14.86 12.76 -2.19
CA PHE A 32 -14.12 12.72 -3.45
C PHE A 32 -14.55 11.47 -4.23
N TYR A 33 -15.56 11.62 -5.08
CA TYR A 33 -15.80 10.67 -6.17
C TYR A 33 -14.88 11.05 -7.34
N ALA A 34 -13.74 10.38 -7.46
CA ALA A 34 -13.04 10.26 -8.72
C ALA A 34 -13.83 9.27 -9.59
N SER A 35 -14.73 9.79 -10.41
CA SER A 35 -15.37 9.01 -11.48
C SER A 35 -14.35 8.82 -12.59
N GLY A 36 -13.67 7.68 -12.56
CA GLY A 36 -12.86 7.19 -13.66
C GLY A 36 -13.78 6.84 -14.83
N SER A 37 -13.75 7.67 -15.86
CA SER A 37 -14.42 7.42 -17.13
C SER A 37 -13.85 6.15 -17.76
N ALA A 38 -14.59 5.05 -17.64
CA ALA A 38 -14.42 3.87 -18.45
C ALA A 38 -14.68 4.25 -19.92
N LEU A 39 -13.61 4.33 -20.72
CA LEU A 39 -13.70 4.31 -22.17
C LEU A 39 -14.18 2.91 -22.57
N ARG A 40 -15.50 2.81 -22.76
CA ARG A 40 -16.16 1.70 -23.44
C ARG A 40 -15.73 1.72 -24.90
N ASP A 41 -15.04 0.67 -25.31
CA ASP A 41 -14.91 0.26 -26.70
C ASP A 41 -16.30 0.02 -27.29
N THR A 42 -16.72 0.89 -28.19
CA THR A 42 -17.86 0.67 -29.07
C THR A 42 -17.37 0.39 -30.48
N GLY A 43 -17.62 -0.84 -30.94
CA GLY A 43 -17.97 -1.11 -32.34
C GLY A 43 -16.81 -1.19 -33.33
N SER A 44 -16.09 -2.31 -33.34
CA SER A 44 -15.45 -2.78 -34.57
C SER A 44 -16.55 -3.22 -35.55
N SER A 45 -16.84 -2.36 -36.51
CA SER A 45 -17.64 -2.71 -37.69
C SER A 45 -16.72 -3.40 -38.70
N SER A 46 -17.05 -4.64 -39.01
CA SER A 46 -16.45 -5.44 -40.07
C SER A 46 -16.83 -4.86 -41.43
N GLY A 47 -16.05 -3.89 -41.91
CA GLY A 47 -16.07 -3.44 -43.30
C GLY A 47 -15.00 -4.18 -44.09
N THR A 48 -15.40 -5.11 -44.94
CA THR A 48 -14.56 -5.70 -45.99
C THR A 48 -14.18 -4.60 -46.99
N ALA A 49 -13.01 -3.99 -46.79
CA ALA A 49 -12.39 -3.10 -47.77
C ALA A 49 -11.66 -3.96 -48.81
N SER A 50 -12.19 -3.97 -50.03
CA SER A 50 -11.53 -4.46 -51.23
C SER A 50 -10.18 -3.75 -51.43
N MET A 51 -9.10 -4.53 -51.55
CA MET A 51 -7.78 -4.02 -51.90
C MET A 51 -7.83 -3.36 -53.29
N PRO A 52 -7.35 -2.11 -53.45
CA PRO A 52 -7.18 -1.53 -54.76
C PRO A 52 -5.99 -2.19 -55.46
N GLU A 53 -6.23 -2.43 -56.74
CA GLU A 53 -5.33 -2.96 -57.76
C GLU A 53 -4.01 -2.16 -57.81
N ALA A 54 -2.89 -2.89 -57.88
CA ALA A 54 -1.54 -2.34 -57.86
C ALA A 54 -1.27 -1.42 -59.06
N SER A 55 -1.38 -0.11 -58.85
CA SER A 55 -0.85 0.90 -59.75
C SER A 55 0.67 1.00 -59.60
N SER A 56 1.31 1.37 -60.72
CA SER A 56 2.75 1.54 -60.96
C SER A 56 3.59 2.07 -59.77
N PRO A 57 4.88 1.67 -59.67
CA PRO A 57 5.74 2.08 -58.55
C PRO A 57 5.85 3.60 -58.45
N PRO A 58 5.57 4.19 -57.26
CA PRO A 58 5.70 5.63 -57.06
C PRO A 58 7.15 6.06 -57.27
N SER A 59 7.32 7.19 -57.94
CA SER A 59 8.60 7.90 -58.03
C SER A 59 9.19 8.08 -56.63
N LEU A 60 10.42 7.59 -56.42
CA LEU A 60 11.05 7.31 -55.12
C LEU A 60 11.23 8.51 -54.16
N LEU A 61 10.91 9.74 -54.58
CA LEU A 61 10.85 10.92 -53.71
C LEU A 61 9.62 11.76 -54.03
N GLU A 62 8.44 11.29 -53.62
CA GLU A 62 7.29 12.20 -53.49
C GLU A 62 7.52 13.12 -52.28
N THR A 63 7.72 14.41 -52.53
CA THR A 63 7.87 15.43 -51.50
C THR A 63 6.51 15.84 -50.96
N PHE A 64 6.35 15.81 -49.64
CA PHE A 64 5.13 16.26 -48.97
C PHE A 64 5.37 17.60 -48.25
N PRO A 65 4.36 18.48 -48.19
CA PRO A 65 4.46 19.71 -47.43
C PRO A 65 4.53 19.40 -45.93
N SER A 66 5.45 20.06 -45.23
CA SER A 66 5.54 20.03 -43.78
C SER A 66 4.39 20.78 -43.12
N GLN A 67 4.09 20.45 -41.85
CA GLN A 67 3.14 21.25 -41.07
C GLN A 67 3.68 22.67 -40.85
N PRO A 68 2.83 23.71 -40.98
CA PRO A 68 3.27 25.10 -40.90
C PRO A 68 3.73 25.53 -39.50
N GLU A 69 3.23 24.89 -38.45
CA GLU A 69 3.60 25.19 -37.05
C GLU A 69 5.01 24.72 -36.69
N CYS A 70 5.55 23.75 -37.43
CA CYS A 70 6.86 23.14 -37.20
C CYS A 70 7.46 22.78 -38.57
N PRO A 71 7.93 23.76 -39.36
CA PRO A 71 8.41 23.53 -40.70
C PRO A 71 9.74 22.77 -40.72
N CYS A 72 10.00 22.07 -41.82
CA CYS A 72 11.31 21.48 -42.05
C CYS A 72 12.36 22.59 -42.23
N ILE A 73 13.55 22.39 -41.67
CA ILE A 73 14.67 23.32 -41.82
C ILE A 73 15.66 22.84 -42.87
N ASP A 74 16.44 23.77 -43.40
CA ASP A 74 17.60 23.44 -44.21
C ASP A 74 18.76 23.03 -43.30
N SER A 75 19.08 21.73 -43.29
CA SER A 75 20.18 21.16 -42.51
C SER A 75 21.46 20.95 -43.33
N THR A 76 21.43 21.28 -44.63
CA THR A 76 22.55 21.03 -45.56
C THR A 76 23.85 21.67 -45.08
N GLY A 77 23.81 22.93 -44.64
CA GLY A 77 24.99 23.63 -44.12
C GLY A 77 25.58 22.97 -42.87
N THR A 78 24.73 22.54 -41.93
CA THR A 78 25.18 21.84 -40.72
C THR A 78 25.78 20.47 -41.05
N LEU A 79 25.15 19.72 -41.97
CA LEU A 79 25.64 18.40 -42.38
C LEU A 79 26.89 18.49 -43.26
N ALA A 80 27.05 19.54 -44.07
CA ALA A 80 28.25 19.76 -44.87
C ALA A 80 29.50 19.98 -44.02
N HIS A 81 29.38 20.53 -42.80
CA HIS A 81 30.51 20.60 -41.87
C HIS A 81 30.99 19.24 -41.38
N HIS A 82 30.18 18.20 -41.57
CA HIS A 82 30.46 16.80 -41.23
C HIS A 82 30.60 15.91 -42.48
N SER A 83 30.86 16.50 -43.66
CA SER A 83 30.99 15.73 -44.89
C SER A 83 32.30 14.94 -44.91
N ASP A 84 32.21 13.63 -44.74
CA ASP A 84 33.37 12.73 -44.63
C ASP A 84 33.40 11.68 -45.75
N CYS A 85 32.47 11.75 -46.72
CA CYS A 85 32.39 10.80 -47.83
C CYS A 85 31.76 11.44 -49.07
N THR A 86 31.96 10.81 -50.24
CA THR A 86 31.33 11.25 -51.49
C THR A 86 30.41 10.16 -52.05
N ILE A 87 29.27 10.59 -52.61
CA ILE A 87 28.26 9.73 -53.20
C ILE A 87 28.28 9.93 -54.71
N LEU A 88 28.47 8.85 -55.46
CA LEU A 88 28.31 8.85 -56.91
C LEU A 88 26.82 8.63 -57.23
N THR A 89 26.15 9.68 -57.69
CA THR A 89 24.76 9.57 -58.13
C THR A 89 24.70 8.97 -59.54
N ALA A 90 24.02 7.83 -59.67
CA ALA A 90 23.95 7.05 -60.92
C ALA A 90 23.23 7.77 -62.08
N ALA A 91 22.49 8.85 -61.81
CA ALA A 91 21.74 9.59 -62.82
C ALA A 91 22.65 10.51 -63.65
N ASP A 92 23.61 11.19 -63.02
CA ASP A 92 24.34 12.29 -63.66
C ASP A 92 25.87 12.15 -63.60
N GLY A 93 26.39 11.11 -62.92
CA GLY A 93 27.84 10.94 -62.72
C GLY A 93 28.48 12.04 -61.88
N LEU A 94 27.66 12.87 -61.22
CA LEU A 94 28.10 13.95 -60.36
C LEU A 94 28.42 13.39 -58.97
N GLU A 95 29.62 13.74 -58.51
CA GLU A 95 30.09 13.49 -57.15
C GLU A 95 29.39 14.47 -56.21
N GLN A 96 28.65 13.96 -55.24
CA GLN A 96 27.97 14.75 -54.22
C GLN A 96 28.59 14.50 -52.85
N ASP A 97 28.73 15.57 -52.05
CA ASP A 97 29.18 15.45 -50.67
C ASP A 97 28.14 14.72 -49.81
N GLY A 98 28.62 13.76 -49.04
CA GLY A 98 27.84 12.96 -48.11
C GLY A 98 28.45 12.94 -46.72
N VAL A 99 27.64 12.47 -45.78
CA VAL A 99 27.98 12.30 -44.37
C VAL A 99 27.92 10.81 -44.03
N MET A 100 28.94 10.31 -43.34
CA MET A 100 28.97 8.92 -42.89
C MET A 100 28.06 8.73 -41.68
N VAL A 101 27.04 7.89 -41.83
CA VAL A 101 26.03 7.57 -40.81
C VAL A 101 25.91 6.04 -40.73
N ASP A 102 26.26 5.43 -39.60
CA ASP A 102 26.37 3.96 -39.42
C ASP A 102 27.29 3.26 -40.42
N GLY A 103 28.37 3.93 -40.86
CA GLY A 103 29.24 3.35 -41.90
C GLY A 103 28.65 3.42 -43.31
N VAL A 104 27.55 4.16 -43.49
CA VAL A 104 26.89 4.36 -44.79
C VAL A 104 26.98 5.82 -45.17
N CYS A 105 27.41 6.11 -46.39
CA CYS A 105 27.45 7.47 -46.89
C CYS A 105 26.04 7.94 -47.26
N LYS A 106 25.53 8.96 -46.59
CA LYS A 106 24.20 9.55 -46.82
C LYS A 106 24.33 10.99 -47.33
N PRO A 107 23.47 11.46 -48.24
CA PRO A 107 23.62 12.79 -48.81
C PRO A 107 23.41 13.88 -47.76
N THR A 108 24.13 15.00 -47.89
CA THR A 108 24.02 16.16 -46.97
C THR A 108 22.64 16.81 -46.95
N TYR A 109 21.80 16.58 -47.98
CA TYR A 109 20.41 17.08 -48.02
C TYR A 109 19.39 16.13 -47.39
N GLN A 110 19.82 14.98 -46.84
CA GLN A 110 18.90 14.05 -46.21
C GLN A 110 18.16 14.72 -45.05
N GLY A 111 16.83 14.72 -45.08
CA GLY A 111 16.01 15.35 -44.05
C GLY A 111 15.91 16.88 -44.17
N ALA A 112 16.58 17.52 -45.14
CA ALA A 112 16.56 18.97 -45.31
C ALA A 112 15.36 19.43 -46.12
N ASN A 113 14.69 20.50 -45.67
CA ASN A 113 13.61 21.25 -46.34
C ASN A 113 12.33 20.48 -46.74
N VAL A 114 12.37 19.15 -46.89
CA VAL A 114 11.27 18.35 -47.44
C VAL A 114 11.00 17.12 -46.60
N CYS A 115 9.73 16.76 -46.50
CA CYS A 115 9.29 15.48 -45.94
C CYS A 115 9.40 14.38 -46.99
N ALA A 116 10.30 13.43 -46.78
CA ALA A 116 10.46 12.26 -47.63
C ALA A 116 10.78 11.00 -46.79
N ALA A 117 10.64 9.82 -47.40
CA ALA A 117 10.98 8.53 -46.79
C ALA A 117 12.48 8.28 -46.90
N TRP A 118 13.27 9.10 -46.18
CA TRP A 118 14.73 9.14 -46.32
C TRP A 118 15.42 7.82 -46.02
N ASP A 119 14.88 7.02 -45.11
CA ASP A 119 15.45 5.74 -44.73
C ASP A 119 15.25 4.66 -45.81
N MET A 120 14.15 4.72 -46.57
CA MET A 120 13.92 3.80 -47.70
C MET A 120 15.05 3.84 -48.75
N VAL A 121 15.69 5.00 -48.93
CA VAL A 121 16.74 5.19 -49.92
C VAL A 121 18.14 4.99 -49.33
N HIS A 122 18.36 5.40 -48.09
CA HIS A 122 19.71 5.53 -47.53
C HIS A 122 20.03 4.60 -46.37
N ASP A 123 19.05 3.89 -45.80
CA ASP A 123 19.29 2.90 -44.76
C ASP A 123 19.50 1.50 -45.39
N PRO A 124 20.66 0.85 -45.17
CA PRO A 124 20.89 -0.52 -45.64
C PRO A 124 19.83 -1.51 -45.15
N ALA A 125 19.31 -1.32 -43.92
CA ALA A 125 18.25 -2.17 -43.38
C ALA A 125 16.94 -2.05 -44.18
N CYS A 126 16.76 -0.94 -44.89
CA CYS A 126 15.63 -0.69 -45.78
C CYS A 126 15.89 -1.07 -47.24
N SER A 127 17.12 -1.44 -47.61
CA SER A 127 17.49 -1.78 -48.98
C SER A 127 16.93 -3.13 -49.46
N SER A 128 16.43 -3.97 -48.54
CA SER A 128 15.76 -5.22 -48.89
C SER A 128 14.39 -4.95 -49.53
N ARG A 129 14.29 -5.14 -50.85
CA ARG A 129 13.01 -4.99 -51.59
C ARG A 129 11.94 -5.99 -51.17
N LYS A 130 12.32 -7.11 -50.55
CA LYS A 130 11.41 -8.24 -50.30
C LYS A 130 10.63 -8.09 -49.01
N ASP A 131 11.18 -7.36 -48.03
CA ASP A 131 10.55 -7.09 -46.73
C ASP A 131 11.28 -5.91 -46.04
N PRO A 132 11.02 -4.65 -46.44
CA PRO A 132 11.62 -3.50 -45.77
C PRO A 132 11.02 -3.34 -44.37
N ARG A 133 11.83 -2.93 -43.40
CA ARG A 133 11.34 -2.67 -42.03
C ARG A 133 10.22 -1.63 -42.05
N THR A 134 9.31 -1.72 -41.09
CA THR A 134 8.08 -0.90 -41.06
C THR A 134 8.35 0.60 -41.04
N TYR A 135 9.45 1.05 -40.41
CA TYR A 135 9.84 2.46 -40.37
C TYR A 135 10.37 2.99 -41.72
N CYS A 136 10.85 2.14 -42.63
CA CYS A 136 11.48 2.57 -43.88
C CYS A 136 10.63 3.53 -44.74
N PRO A 137 9.33 3.29 -44.99
CA PRO A 137 8.47 4.22 -45.72
C PRO A 137 8.05 5.46 -44.91
N ARG A 138 8.43 5.57 -43.64
CA ARG A 138 8.01 6.69 -42.78
C ARG A 138 8.77 7.95 -43.16
N ARG A 139 8.02 9.04 -43.25
CA ARG A 139 8.52 10.32 -43.70
C ARG A 139 8.93 11.16 -42.51
N TRP A 140 10.06 11.83 -42.63
CA TRP A 140 10.55 12.74 -41.61
C TRP A 140 11.38 13.85 -42.24
N CYS A 141 11.66 14.89 -41.45
CA CYS A 141 12.62 15.93 -41.78
C CYS A 141 13.25 16.49 -40.51
N TYR A 142 14.34 17.24 -40.67
CA TYR A 142 14.93 18.03 -39.60
C TYR A 142 14.08 19.27 -39.33
N VAL A 143 14.00 19.68 -38.06
CA VAL A 143 13.16 20.78 -37.59
C VAL A 143 13.89 21.66 -36.57
N ASP A 144 13.45 22.92 -36.43
CA ASP A 144 13.95 23.81 -35.37
C ASP A 144 13.21 23.54 -34.05
N PRO A 145 13.92 23.07 -32.98
CA PRO A 145 13.28 22.80 -31.69
C PRO A 145 12.61 24.05 -31.09
N LYS A 146 13.11 25.27 -31.35
CA LYS A 146 12.54 26.50 -30.79
C LYS A 146 11.15 26.80 -31.38
N GLN A 147 11.01 26.62 -32.69
CA GLN A 147 9.73 26.84 -33.38
C GLN A 147 8.74 25.71 -33.07
N CYS A 148 9.22 24.45 -33.04
CA CYS A 148 8.38 23.29 -32.82
C CYS A 148 7.92 23.13 -31.37
N ARG A 149 8.61 23.73 -30.39
CA ARG A 149 8.23 23.65 -28.97
C ARG A 149 6.85 24.25 -28.67
N SER A 150 6.38 25.20 -29.48
CA SER A 150 5.01 25.74 -29.39
C SER A 150 3.97 24.97 -30.21
N SER A 151 4.40 24.04 -31.06
CA SER A 151 3.52 23.24 -31.91
C SER A 151 2.98 22.00 -31.18
N LYS A 152 1.99 21.34 -31.77
CA LYS A 152 1.51 20.02 -31.31
C LYS A 152 2.37 18.84 -31.80
N GLU A 153 3.38 19.12 -32.63
CA GLU A 153 4.20 18.11 -33.28
C GLU A 153 5.28 17.56 -32.34
N ARG A 154 5.51 16.24 -32.39
CA ARG A 154 6.56 15.57 -31.61
C ARG A 154 7.84 15.51 -32.41
N TYR A 155 8.94 15.98 -31.82
CA TYR A 155 10.27 15.93 -32.39
C TYR A 155 11.27 15.29 -31.42
N TYR A 156 12.37 14.77 -31.96
CA TYR A 156 13.39 14.00 -31.24
C TYR A 156 14.78 14.54 -31.56
N LYS A 157 15.70 14.48 -30.59
CA LYS A 157 17.10 14.84 -30.83
C LYS A 157 17.81 13.72 -31.61
N SER A 158 18.65 14.08 -32.57
CA SER A 158 19.53 13.13 -33.26
C SER A 158 20.67 12.72 -32.34
N ASP A 159 21.06 11.44 -32.40
CA ASP A 159 22.13 10.89 -31.57
C ASP A 159 23.54 11.29 -32.08
N ARG A 160 23.65 11.84 -33.30
CA ARG A 160 24.94 12.14 -33.96
C ARG A 160 25.18 13.59 -34.31
N PHE A 161 24.10 14.26 -34.68
CA PHE A 161 24.14 15.66 -35.07
C PHE A 161 23.42 16.45 -34.01
N ASP A 162 23.84 17.69 -33.75
CA ASP A 162 23.09 18.60 -32.88
C ASP A 162 21.86 19.17 -33.61
N LEU A 163 21.04 18.25 -34.14
CA LEU A 163 19.84 18.50 -34.92
C LEU A 163 18.66 17.76 -34.30
N TYR A 164 17.45 18.22 -34.59
CA TYR A 164 16.21 17.59 -34.17
C TYR A 164 15.41 17.16 -35.40
N TYR A 165 14.78 16.00 -35.35
CA TYR A 165 13.95 15.47 -36.43
C TYR A 165 12.53 15.20 -35.96
N SER A 166 11.58 15.25 -36.89
CA SER A 166 10.16 15.05 -36.61
C SER A 166 9.50 14.20 -37.70
N TYR A 167 8.88 13.10 -37.28
CA TYR A 167 7.99 12.31 -38.14
C TYR A 167 6.59 12.93 -38.22
N SER A 168 6.11 13.54 -37.13
CA SER A 168 4.74 14.05 -37.07
C SER A 168 4.56 15.32 -37.91
N THR A 169 5.61 16.16 -38.01
CA THR A 169 5.71 17.28 -38.97
C THR A 169 5.42 16.83 -40.41
N CYS A 170 5.77 15.59 -40.74
CA CYS A 170 5.57 14.98 -42.04
C CYS A 170 4.34 14.06 -42.10
N ARG A 171 3.41 14.20 -41.14
CA ARG A 171 2.20 13.38 -40.98
C ARG A 171 2.51 11.88 -40.91
N SER A 172 3.63 11.53 -40.30
CA SER A 172 4.08 10.17 -40.08
C SER A 172 4.17 9.83 -38.60
N ILE A 173 4.40 8.56 -38.28
CA ILE A 173 4.50 8.07 -36.90
C ILE A 173 5.94 7.67 -36.60
N ALA A 174 6.48 8.18 -35.50
CA ALA A 174 7.84 7.83 -35.05
C ALA A 174 7.90 6.48 -34.32
N GLN A 175 6.75 5.92 -33.94
CA GLN A 175 6.68 4.75 -33.06
C GLN A 175 7.47 3.56 -33.62
N GLU A 176 7.34 3.27 -34.91
CA GLU A 176 8.05 2.15 -35.55
C GLU A 176 9.56 2.32 -35.56
N TRP A 177 10.06 3.56 -35.74
CA TRP A 177 11.48 3.86 -35.64
C TRP A 177 12.01 3.72 -34.22
N LEU A 178 11.25 4.19 -33.22
CA LEU A 178 11.62 4.06 -31.82
C LEU A 178 11.61 2.60 -31.36
N GLU A 179 10.61 1.83 -31.79
CA GLU A 179 10.54 0.39 -31.57
C GLU A 179 11.72 -0.31 -32.24
N PHE A 180 12.05 0.02 -33.49
CA PHE A 180 13.22 -0.51 -34.17
C PHE A 180 14.52 -0.17 -33.42
N LYS A 181 14.76 1.08 -33.04
CA LYS A 181 15.96 1.45 -32.27
C LYS A 181 16.05 0.67 -30.96
N THR A 182 14.92 0.43 -30.30
CA THR A 182 14.87 -0.34 -29.04
C THR A 182 15.16 -1.82 -29.30
N ILE A 183 14.56 -2.40 -30.34
CA ILE A 183 14.78 -3.78 -30.74
C ILE A 183 16.23 -3.96 -31.18
N ASP A 184 16.75 -3.16 -32.10
CA ASP A 184 18.13 -3.26 -32.60
C ASP A 184 19.18 -3.08 -31.48
N ALA A 185 18.91 -2.20 -30.52
CA ALA A 185 19.76 -2.02 -29.36
C ALA A 185 19.80 -3.25 -28.42
N THR A 186 18.77 -4.12 -28.47
CA THR A 186 18.63 -5.28 -27.56
C THR A 186 18.70 -6.63 -28.27
N GLU A 187 18.50 -6.66 -29.58
CA GLU A 187 18.37 -7.84 -30.40
C GLU A 187 19.69 -8.59 -30.44
N ASN A 188 19.64 -9.86 -30.04
CA ASN A 188 20.78 -10.75 -29.99
C ASN A 188 21.96 -10.22 -29.14
N ARG A 189 21.70 -9.26 -28.23
CA ARG A 189 22.71 -8.77 -27.28
C ARG A 189 22.66 -9.54 -25.98
N THR A 190 23.83 -9.69 -25.37
CA THR A 190 23.94 -10.14 -23.98
C THR A 190 23.92 -8.90 -23.10
N LEU A 191 22.90 -8.76 -22.25
CA LEU A 191 22.81 -7.62 -21.33
C LEU A 191 23.60 -7.90 -20.06
N VAL A 192 24.39 -6.92 -19.61
CA VAL A 192 25.05 -6.94 -18.30
C VAL A 192 24.09 -6.36 -17.28
N VAL A 193 23.64 -7.21 -16.36
CA VAL A 193 22.61 -6.87 -15.37
C VAL A 193 23.23 -6.79 -13.99
N GLY A 194 23.23 -5.60 -13.40
CA GLY A 194 23.72 -5.36 -12.05
C GLY A 194 22.70 -5.72 -10.98
N VAL A 195 23.13 -6.52 -10.01
CA VAL A 195 22.40 -6.82 -8.78
C VAL A 195 23.02 -6.02 -7.64
N PRO A 196 22.25 -5.22 -6.89
CA PRO A 196 22.82 -4.27 -5.97
C PRO A 196 23.44 -4.94 -4.75
N ARG A 197 22.88 -6.04 -4.23
CA ARG A 197 23.36 -6.78 -3.04
C ARG A 197 22.71 -8.14 -2.99
N ILE A 198 23.13 -9.02 -2.09
CA ILE A 198 22.34 -10.22 -1.75
C ILE A 198 21.10 -9.84 -0.92
N LEU A 199 19.95 -10.35 -1.33
CA LEU A 199 18.65 -10.27 -0.65
C LEU A 199 17.85 -11.56 -0.84
N TRP A 200 17.87 -12.46 0.16
CA TRP A 200 17.04 -13.66 0.16
C TRP A 200 15.55 -13.31 0.39
N PRO A 201 14.59 -13.92 -0.33
CA PRO A 201 14.72 -14.93 -1.39
C PRO A 201 14.73 -14.36 -2.82
N LEU A 202 14.92 -13.05 -2.99
CA LEU A 202 14.73 -12.34 -4.26
C LEU A 202 15.90 -12.52 -5.23
N HIS A 203 17.12 -12.24 -4.78
CA HIS A 203 18.36 -12.46 -5.54
C HIS A 203 19.50 -12.74 -4.55
N TYR A 204 20.17 -13.85 -4.73
CA TYR A 204 21.20 -14.31 -3.81
C TYR A 204 22.17 -15.26 -4.51
N LYS A 205 23.30 -15.54 -3.84
CA LYS A 205 24.26 -16.57 -4.23
C LYS A 205 24.35 -17.61 -3.12
N GLU A 206 24.54 -18.86 -3.50
CA GLU A 206 24.71 -19.98 -2.57
C GLU A 206 26.12 -20.57 -2.71
N ASP A 207 26.66 -21.09 -1.60
CA ASP A 207 27.86 -21.92 -1.63
C ASP A 207 27.57 -23.33 -2.17
N SER A 208 28.61 -24.15 -2.28
CA SER A 208 28.47 -25.55 -2.73
C SER A 208 27.65 -26.43 -1.79
N ALA A 209 27.41 -26.00 -0.55
CA ALA A 209 26.59 -26.68 0.45
C ALA A 209 25.14 -26.15 0.49
N GLY A 210 24.79 -25.15 -0.32
CA GLY A 210 23.47 -24.54 -0.38
C GLY A 210 23.22 -23.44 0.66
N HIS A 211 24.25 -22.95 1.35
CA HIS A 211 24.10 -21.81 2.25
C HIS A 211 24.19 -20.49 1.49
N VAL A 212 23.30 -19.57 1.84
CA VAL A 212 23.30 -18.22 1.27
C VAL A 212 24.51 -17.44 1.77
N TYR A 213 25.28 -16.86 0.86
CA TYR A 213 26.39 -16.00 1.23
C TYR A 213 25.93 -14.73 1.97
N GLU A 214 26.74 -14.26 2.91
CA GLU A 214 26.49 -12.98 3.56
C GLU A 214 26.58 -11.81 2.56
N PRO A 215 25.76 -10.75 2.73
CA PRO A 215 25.70 -9.63 1.79
C PRO A 215 27.02 -8.87 1.52
N ASN A 216 28.00 -9.01 2.41
CA ASN A 216 29.31 -8.33 2.32
C ASN A 216 30.47 -9.30 2.05
N SER A 217 30.18 -10.56 1.71
CA SER A 217 31.23 -11.54 1.41
C SER A 217 31.96 -11.19 0.10
N PRO A 218 33.29 -11.41 -0.01
CA PRO A 218 34.00 -11.31 -1.29
C PRO A 218 33.40 -12.19 -2.39
N ALA A 219 32.76 -13.31 -2.01
CA ALA A 219 32.09 -14.22 -2.92
C ALA A 219 30.94 -13.55 -3.71
N VAL A 220 30.41 -12.42 -3.24
CA VAL A 220 29.38 -11.69 -3.98
C VAL A 220 29.92 -11.15 -5.31
N PHE A 221 31.21 -10.82 -5.37
CA PHE A 221 31.88 -10.32 -6.58
C PHE A 221 32.39 -11.44 -7.51
N ASP A 222 32.36 -12.70 -7.05
CA ASP A 222 32.80 -13.83 -7.86
C ASP A 222 31.74 -14.17 -8.92
N GLU A 223 32.01 -13.83 -10.18
CA GLU A 223 31.12 -14.08 -11.32
C GLU A 223 30.99 -15.57 -11.66
N SER A 224 31.88 -16.44 -11.16
CA SER A 224 31.76 -17.88 -11.35
C SER A 224 30.58 -18.50 -10.58
N ILE A 225 30.10 -17.80 -9.55
CA ILE A 225 28.98 -18.23 -8.71
C ILE A 225 27.69 -17.63 -9.29
N PRO A 226 26.74 -18.46 -9.77
CA PRO A 226 25.52 -17.96 -10.39
C PRO A 226 24.58 -17.32 -9.37
N TRP A 227 23.88 -16.28 -9.80
CA TRP A 227 22.78 -15.70 -9.05
C TRP A 227 21.53 -16.59 -9.10
N ARG A 228 20.77 -16.62 -8.02
CA ARG A 228 19.50 -17.36 -7.85
C ARG A 228 18.45 -16.48 -7.17
N GLY A 229 17.17 -16.86 -7.27
CA GLY A 229 16.06 -16.21 -6.56
C GLY A 229 14.95 -15.73 -7.48
N HIS A 230 13.83 -15.31 -6.90
CA HIS A 230 12.60 -15.01 -7.65
C HIS A 230 12.76 -13.92 -8.71
N LEU A 231 13.57 -12.88 -8.45
CA LEU A 231 13.82 -11.83 -9.45
C LEU A 231 14.73 -12.33 -10.57
N ILE A 232 15.69 -13.20 -10.26
CA ILE A 232 16.55 -13.81 -11.27
C ILE A 232 15.71 -14.69 -12.21
N ASP A 233 14.83 -15.53 -11.66
CA ASP A 233 13.94 -16.39 -12.44
C ASP A 233 12.96 -15.59 -13.31
N TYR A 234 12.43 -14.49 -12.76
CA TYR A 234 11.59 -13.55 -13.51
C TYR A 234 12.31 -12.98 -14.73
N PHE A 235 13.51 -12.42 -14.55
CA PHE A 235 14.27 -11.83 -15.66
C PHE A 235 14.77 -12.87 -16.67
N ASN A 236 15.18 -14.06 -16.23
CA ASN A 236 15.47 -15.17 -17.13
C ASN A 236 14.24 -15.56 -17.98
N SER A 237 13.04 -15.49 -17.40
CA SER A 237 11.79 -15.69 -18.13
C SER A 237 11.52 -14.57 -19.13
N VAL A 238 11.81 -13.30 -18.77
CA VAL A 238 11.71 -12.16 -19.71
C VAL A 238 12.63 -12.37 -20.91
N VAL A 239 13.87 -12.82 -20.71
CA VAL A 239 14.80 -13.14 -21.82
C VAL A 239 14.18 -14.17 -22.75
N LYS A 240 13.60 -15.25 -22.22
CA LYS A 240 12.96 -16.32 -23.00
C LYS A 240 11.85 -15.82 -23.93
N TYR A 241 11.13 -14.77 -23.55
CA TYR A 241 10.02 -14.19 -24.32
C TYR A 241 10.40 -12.92 -25.08
N SER A 242 11.67 -12.54 -25.10
CA SER A 242 12.17 -11.33 -25.76
C SER A 242 13.21 -11.66 -26.82
N ASN A 243 13.69 -10.64 -27.53
CA ASN A 243 14.75 -10.78 -28.54
C ASN A 243 16.18 -10.69 -27.93
N ILE A 244 16.29 -10.71 -26.60
CA ILE A 244 17.57 -10.65 -25.88
C ILE A 244 18.24 -12.03 -25.96
N LYS A 245 19.55 -12.07 -26.27
CA LYS A 245 20.29 -13.34 -26.40
C LYS A 245 20.46 -14.05 -25.07
N SER A 246 20.93 -13.29 -24.07
CA SER A 246 21.21 -13.79 -22.72
C SER A 246 21.41 -12.62 -21.75
N ILE A 247 21.40 -12.91 -20.46
CA ILE A 247 21.75 -11.95 -19.41
C ILE A 247 22.98 -12.47 -18.67
N GLN A 248 23.95 -11.58 -18.43
CA GLN A 248 25.05 -11.78 -17.51
C GLN A 248 24.77 -11.00 -16.23
N TYR A 249 24.52 -11.72 -15.13
CA TYR A 249 24.29 -11.09 -13.83
C TYR A 249 25.62 -10.79 -13.14
N VAL A 250 25.87 -9.51 -12.87
CA VAL A 250 27.05 -9.03 -12.14
C VAL A 250 26.62 -8.35 -10.84
N HIS A 251 27.52 -8.28 -9.87
CA HIS A 251 27.29 -7.40 -8.73
C HIS A 251 27.56 -5.94 -9.13
N ARG A 252 26.96 -4.97 -8.43
CA ARG A 252 27.32 -3.55 -8.59
C ARG A 252 28.84 -3.33 -8.50
N SER A 253 29.34 -2.31 -9.19
CA SER A 253 30.76 -1.96 -9.19
C SER A 253 31.21 -1.46 -7.81
N GLU A 254 32.45 -1.76 -7.42
CA GLU A 254 33.06 -1.13 -6.24
C GLU A 254 33.31 0.37 -6.46
N GLY A 255 33.47 0.82 -7.70
CA GLY A 255 33.68 2.24 -8.04
C GLY A 255 32.55 3.14 -7.56
N SER A 256 31.29 2.71 -7.71
CA SER A 256 30.12 3.46 -7.27
C SER A 256 30.02 3.62 -5.75
N LYS A 257 30.67 2.76 -4.97
CA LYS A 257 30.77 2.90 -3.51
C LYS A 257 31.60 4.13 -3.10
N TYR A 258 32.63 4.47 -3.88
CA TYR A 258 33.54 5.59 -3.59
C TYR A 258 32.95 6.96 -3.95
N LYS A 259 31.82 7.01 -4.66
CA LYS A 259 31.09 8.27 -4.94
C LYS A 259 30.36 8.85 -3.72
N GLY A 260 30.40 8.18 -2.56
CA GLY A 260 29.70 8.62 -1.35
C GLY A 260 28.18 8.47 -1.42
N LEU A 261 27.67 7.66 -2.36
CA LEU A 261 26.24 7.40 -2.51
C LEU A 261 25.69 6.61 -1.32
N PRO A 262 24.49 6.95 -0.82
CA PRO A 262 24.02 6.58 0.51
C PRO A 262 23.78 5.06 0.68
N ASN A 263 23.45 4.36 -0.40
CA ASN A 263 23.19 2.93 -0.34
C ASN A 263 23.52 2.19 -1.63
N SER A 264 23.79 0.91 -1.44
CA SER A 264 23.79 -0.22 -2.38
C SER A 264 22.94 -0.07 -3.65
N TYR A 265 21.69 0.37 -3.50
CA TYR A 265 20.75 0.45 -4.62
C TYR A 265 21.03 1.69 -5.46
N THR A 266 21.22 2.86 -4.84
CA THR A 266 21.60 4.09 -5.54
C THR A 266 22.93 3.92 -6.27
N GLN A 267 23.88 3.19 -5.68
CA GLN A 267 25.16 2.84 -6.33
C GLN A 267 24.96 2.04 -7.62
N SER A 268 24.10 1.02 -7.59
CA SER A 268 23.78 0.22 -8.78
C SER A 268 23.05 1.03 -9.86
N VAL A 269 22.22 2.02 -9.49
CA VAL A 269 21.62 2.93 -10.48
C VAL A 269 22.69 3.85 -11.12
N SER A 270 23.68 4.29 -10.35
CA SER A 270 24.80 5.07 -10.91
C SER A 270 25.70 4.24 -11.84
N ASP A 271 25.76 2.92 -11.67
CA ASP A 271 26.45 2.04 -12.64
C ASP A 271 25.73 2.02 -14.00
N VAL A 272 24.39 2.09 -14.01
CA VAL A 272 23.59 2.23 -15.25
C VAL A 272 23.84 3.58 -15.90
N GLU A 273 23.79 4.66 -15.11
CA GLU A 273 24.10 6.02 -15.59
C GLU A 273 25.50 6.11 -16.21
N ALA A 274 26.48 5.43 -15.60
CA ALA A 274 27.86 5.39 -16.09
C ALA A 274 28.07 4.44 -17.29
N GLY A 275 27.05 3.68 -17.71
CA GLY A 275 27.16 2.67 -18.77
C GLY A 275 28.06 1.50 -18.42
N ILE A 276 28.28 1.22 -17.12
CA ILE A 276 29.05 0.05 -16.65
C ILE A 276 28.20 -1.22 -16.76
N ILE A 277 26.90 -1.09 -16.52
CA ILE A 277 25.89 -2.14 -16.68
C ILE A 277 24.74 -1.60 -17.53
N ASP A 278 24.04 -2.48 -18.23
CA ASP A 278 22.91 -2.10 -19.10
C ASP A 278 21.61 -1.93 -18.31
N LEU A 279 21.45 -2.71 -17.25
CA LEU A 279 20.22 -2.76 -16.44
C LEU A 279 20.55 -3.08 -14.99
N ALA A 280 19.81 -2.48 -14.06
CA ALA A 280 19.89 -2.81 -12.63
C ALA A 280 18.60 -3.50 -12.17
N ILE A 281 18.69 -4.67 -11.53
CA ILE A 281 17.51 -5.44 -11.08
C ILE A 281 17.50 -5.66 -9.57
N SER A 282 16.37 -5.33 -8.95
CA SER A 282 16.09 -5.49 -7.53
C SER A 282 14.70 -4.90 -7.22
N THR A 283 14.32 -4.89 -5.95
CA THR A 283 13.23 -4.06 -5.43
C THR A 283 13.73 -2.62 -5.26
N TYR A 284 13.80 -1.87 -6.37
CA TYR A 284 14.14 -0.45 -6.32
C TYR A 284 12.91 0.39 -6.00
N TRP A 285 13.00 1.23 -4.97
CA TRP A 285 12.11 2.37 -4.84
C TRP A 285 12.49 3.45 -5.85
N VAL A 286 11.47 3.94 -6.55
CA VAL A 286 11.58 5.07 -7.47
C VAL A 286 11.66 6.35 -6.64
N THR A 287 12.85 6.97 -6.61
CA THR A 287 13.07 8.26 -5.94
C THR A 287 13.46 9.31 -6.98
N THR A 288 13.26 10.59 -6.66
CA THR A 288 13.64 11.70 -7.55
C THR A 288 15.14 11.68 -7.88
N GLU A 289 15.98 11.34 -6.90
CA GLU A 289 17.44 11.18 -7.09
C GLU A 289 17.76 10.10 -8.13
N ARG A 290 17.11 8.94 -8.06
CA ARG A 290 17.38 7.83 -8.98
C ARG A 290 16.80 8.07 -10.37
N LEU A 291 15.64 8.72 -10.45
CA LEU A 291 15.03 9.12 -11.73
C LEU A 291 15.90 10.13 -12.51
N ALA A 292 16.74 10.90 -11.81
CA ALA A 292 17.69 11.80 -12.46
C ALA A 292 18.89 11.06 -13.09
N MET A 293 19.21 9.85 -12.62
CA MET A 293 20.35 9.06 -13.08
C MET A 293 19.96 8.03 -14.15
N ALA A 294 18.81 7.37 -14.01
CA ALA A 294 18.36 6.34 -14.95
C ALA A 294 16.84 6.32 -15.09
N SER A 295 16.37 5.79 -16.22
CA SER A 295 14.95 5.51 -16.44
C SER A 295 14.51 4.26 -15.67
N PHE A 296 13.23 4.23 -15.28
CA PHE A 296 12.61 3.10 -14.61
C PHE A 296 11.54 2.48 -15.50
N THR A 297 11.33 1.17 -15.37
CA THR A 297 10.21 0.48 -15.99
C THR A 297 8.89 0.89 -15.33
N THR A 298 7.78 0.39 -15.86
CA THR A 298 6.51 0.42 -15.14
C THR A 298 6.65 -0.27 -13.78
N THR A 299 5.91 0.21 -12.79
CA THR A 299 5.94 -0.34 -11.43
C THR A 299 5.39 -1.77 -11.43
N VAL A 300 6.24 -2.75 -11.12
CA VAL A 300 5.84 -4.16 -11.06
C VAL A 300 5.11 -4.49 -9.76
N ALA A 301 5.46 -3.80 -8.67
CA ALA A 301 4.84 -3.94 -7.36
C ALA A 301 4.79 -2.58 -6.63
N GLN A 302 3.76 -2.38 -5.82
CA GLN A 302 3.67 -1.29 -4.87
C GLN A 302 4.08 -1.81 -3.49
N ASP A 303 4.98 -1.09 -2.83
CA ASP A 303 5.44 -1.42 -1.49
C ASP A 303 4.62 -0.62 -0.46
N GLU A 304 4.20 -1.28 0.62
CA GLU A 304 3.42 -0.68 1.69
C GLU A 304 4.26 -0.61 2.96
N PHE A 305 4.41 0.60 3.50
CA PHE A 305 5.05 0.77 4.80
C PHE A 305 4.14 0.26 5.91
N ARG A 306 4.48 -0.91 6.48
CA ARG A 306 3.78 -1.50 7.61
C ARG A 306 4.63 -1.43 8.88
N LEU A 307 4.01 -1.05 9.99
CA LEU A 307 4.65 -1.08 11.29
C LEU A 307 4.51 -2.48 11.89
N TRP A 308 5.62 -3.21 11.99
CA TRP A 308 5.67 -4.50 12.65
C TRP A 308 5.96 -4.30 14.13
N ILE A 309 4.93 -4.47 14.97
CA ILE A 309 5.07 -4.52 16.43
C ILE A 309 5.10 -5.98 16.87
N PRO A 310 5.91 -6.34 17.90
CA PRO A 310 5.80 -7.66 18.50
C PRO A 310 4.36 -7.85 18.96
N GLN A 311 3.75 -8.97 18.57
CA GLN A 311 2.40 -9.28 19.02
C GLN A 311 2.38 -9.19 20.54
N PRO A 312 1.50 -8.36 21.14
CA PRO A 312 1.43 -8.27 22.58
C PRO A 312 1.17 -9.68 23.10
N LYS A 313 2.02 -10.15 24.01
CA LYS A 313 1.80 -11.42 24.68
C LYS A 313 0.57 -11.23 25.55
N PHE A 314 -0.61 -11.56 25.02
CA PHE A 314 -1.74 -11.88 25.87
C PHE A 314 -1.28 -13.08 26.69
N SER A 315 -0.97 -12.83 27.96
CA SER A 315 -0.46 -13.86 28.86
C SER A 315 -1.50 -14.98 28.92
N ALA A 316 -1.26 -16.06 28.17
CA ALA A 316 -2.03 -17.29 28.30
C ALA A 316 -1.92 -17.86 29.73
N ASP A 317 -0.94 -17.37 30.50
CA ASP A 317 -0.74 -17.62 31.92
C ASP A 317 -1.51 -16.65 32.83
N GLU A 318 -2.48 -15.87 32.33
CA GLU A 318 -3.40 -15.15 33.22
C GLU A 318 -4.09 -16.19 34.10
N SER A 319 -3.61 -16.30 35.33
CA SER A 319 -4.08 -17.28 36.29
C SER A 319 -5.60 -17.15 36.43
N PHE A 320 -6.29 -18.27 36.66
CA PHE A 320 -7.74 -18.26 36.93
C PHE A 320 -8.16 -17.16 37.93
N ARG A 321 -7.28 -16.82 38.88
CA ARG A 321 -7.45 -15.74 39.84
C ARG A 321 -7.59 -14.35 39.22
N GLU A 322 -6.82 -14.03 38.18
CA GLU A 322 -6.89 -12.75 37.49
C GLU A 322 -8.21 -12.64 36.70
N ASN A 323 -8.63 -13.73 36.06
CA ASN A 323 -9.93 -13.80 35.40
C ASN A 323 -11.10 -13.65 36.39
N VAL A 324 -11.03 -14.28 37.57
CA VAL A 324 -12.04 -14.07 38.62
C VAL A 324 -12.00 -12.63 39.14
N ARG A 325 -10.82 -12.02 39.25
CA ARG A 325 -10.70 -10.61 39.68
C ARG A 325 -11.37 -9.67 38.67
N LYS A 326 -11.31 -9.96 37.37
CA LYS A 326 -12.01 -9.20 36.32
C LYS A 326 -13.53 -9.22 36.52
N ILE A 327 -14.12 -10.32 36.99
CA ILE A 327 -15.56 -10.41 37.29
C ILE A 327 -15.96 -9.45 38.44
N LEU A 328 -15.05 -9.18 39.39
CA LEU A 328 -15.32 -8.30 40.53
C LEU A 328 -15.02 -6.82 40.26
N GLN A 329 -14.36 -6.49 39.13
CA GLN A 329 -14.04 -5.12 38.72
C GLN A 329 -15.23 -4.18 38.42
N PRO A 330 -16.44 -4.65 38.03
CA PRO A 330 -17.55 -3.74 37.72
C PRO A 330 -17.92 -2.78 38.86
N PHE A 331 -17.61 -3.15 40.11
CA PHE A 331 -17.83 -2.33 41.28
C PHE A 331 -16.55 -2.09 42.07
N SER A 332 -16.44 -0.88 42.63
CA SER A 332 -15.34 -0.58 43.55
C SER A 332 -15.46 -1.41 44.83
N PRO A 333 -14.35 -1.72 45.52
CA PRO A 333 -14.41 -2.43 46.81
C PRO A 333 -15.29 -1.73 47.84
N GLY A 334 -15.34 -0.39 47.80
CA GLY A 334 -16.22 0.39 48.67
C GLY A 334 -17.71 0.11 48.40
N LEU A 335 -18.11 0.03 47.12
CA LEU A 335 -19.49 -0.29 46.76
C LEU A 335 -19.86 -1.72 47.16
N TRP A 336 -18.96 -2.69 47.01
CA TRP A 336 -19.17 -4.05 47.52
C TRP A 336 -19.40 -4.09 49.03
N LEU A 337 -18.61 -3.33 49.80
CA LEU A 337 -18.81 -3.21 51.25
C LEU A 337 -20.16 -2.54 51.58
N CYS A 338 -20.57 -1.52 50.82
CA CYS A 338 -21.89 -0.90 50.98
C CYS A 338 -23.04 -1.88 50.70
N ILE A 339 -22.92 -2.71 49.67
CA ILE A 339 -23.90 -3.76 49.34
C ILE A 339 -24.00 -4.76 50.50
N VAL A 340 -22.86 -5.31 50.95
CA VAL A 340 -22.82 -6.24 52.09
C VAL A 340 -23.39 -5.60 53.35
N GLY A 341 -23.03 -4.35 53.63
CA GLY A 341 -23.56 -3.58 54.75
C GLY A 341 -25.07 -3.39 54.67
N THR A 342 -25.62 -3.16 53.48
CA THR A 342 -27.07 -3.00 53.27
C THR A 342 -27.82 -4.32 53.49
N ILE A 343 -27.25 -5.46 53.04
CA ILE A 343 -27.82 -6.80 53.29
C ILE A 343 -27.85 -7.09 54.80
N VAL A 344 -26.76 -6.79 55.52
CA VAL A 344 -26.69 -6.98 56.97
C VAL A 344 -27.69 -6.06 57.70
N ALA A 345 -27.78 -4.80 57.30
CA ALA A 345 -28.72 -3.85 57.88
C ALA A 345 -30.18 -4.28 57.65
N PHE A 346 -30.52 -4.74 56.44
CA PHE A 346 -31.85 -5.27 56.14
C PHE A 346 -32.17 -6.50 56.98
N ALA A 347 -31.25 -7.46 57.12
CA ALA A 347 -31.44 -8.64 57.96
C ALA A 347 -31.70 -8.27 59.42
N ILE A 348 -30.92 -7.35 59.99
CA ILE A 348 -31.13 -6.86 61.37
C ILE A 348 -32.51 -6.21 61.50
N LEU A 349 -32.87 -5.28 60.60
CA LEU A 349 -34.18 -4.61 60.63
C LEU A 349 -35.34 -5.60 60.47
N SER A 350 -35.19 -6.60 59.58
CA SER A 350 -36.16 -7.66 59.36
C SER A 350 -36.38 -8.49 60.63
N THR A 351 -35.32 -8.84 61.37
CA THR A 351 -35.47 -9.55 62.65
C THR A 351 -36.16 -8.72 63.74
N ILE A 352 -35.98 -7.39 63.75
CA ILE A 352 -36.62 -6.50 64.71
C ILE A 352 -38.10 -6.30 64.37
N VAL A 353 -38.43 -6.14 63.09
CA VAL A 353 -39.79 -5.84 62.62
C VAL A 353 -40.68 -7.08 62.52
N SER A 354 -40.10 -8.28 62.37
CA SER A 354 -40.86 -9.52 62.22
C SER A 354 -41.59 -9.91 63.52
N PRO A 355 -42.94 -9.80 63.57
CA PRO A 355 -43.71 -10.00 64.80
C PRO A 355 -43.83 -11.48 65.20
N LYS A 356 -43.59 -12.40 64.27
CA LYS A 356 -43.90 -13.83 64.45
C LYS A 356 -42.83 -14.55 65.26
N HIS A 357 -41.55 -14.16 65.13
CA HIS A 357 -40.48 -14.80 65.88
C HIS A 357 -40.48 -14.47 67.38
N PHE A 358 -41.20 -13.42 67.79
CA PHE A 358 -41.34 -13.03 69.19
C PHE A 358 -42.60 -13.58 69.89
N ARG A 359 -43.52 -14.27 69.20
CA ARG A 359 -44.73 -14.81 69.86
C ARG A 359 -44.61 -16.22 70.40
N ASP A 360 -43.64 -17.01 69.94
CA ASP A 360 -43.42 -18.38 70.42
C ASP A 360 -42.30 -18.47 71.46
N PHE A 361 -42.17 -17.47 72.33
CA PHE A 361 -41.24 -17.55 73.46
C PHE A 361 -41.81 -18.51 74.50
N ASP A 362 -41.18 -19.68 74.66
CA ASP A 362 -41.42 -20.52 75.82
C ASP A 362 -41.02 -19.71 77.07
N PRO A 363 -41.98 -19.36 77.95
CA PRO A 363 -41.69 -18.56 79.14
C PRO A 363 -40.67 -19.25 80.07
N LYS A 364 -40.47 -20.57 79.93
CA LYS A 364 -39.53 -21.36 80.74
C LYS A 364 -38.12 -21.43 80.17
N ALA A 365 -37.86 -20.88 78.98
CA ALA A 365 -36.54 -20.95 78.35
C ALA A 365 -35.47 -20.19 79.15
N THR A 366 -34.27 -20.78 79.27
CA THR A 366 -33.15 -20.16 79.98
C THR A 366 -32.63 -18.92 79.24
N PRO A 367 -31.92 -17.99 79.91
CA PRO A 367 -31.32 -16.83 79.25
C PRO A 367 -30.38 -17.20 78.09
N TRP A 368 -29.65 -18.31 78.21
CA TRP A 368 -28.79 -18.83 77.16
C TRP A 368 -29.57 -19.29 75.93
N ASP A 369 -30.67 -20.01 76.13
CA ASP A 369 -31.54 -20.46 75.03
C ASP A 369 -32.18 -19.28 74.30
N LYS A 370 -32.52 -18.21 75.03
CA LYS A 370 -33.05 -16.96 74.46
C LYS A 370 -32.00 -16.27 73.57
N THR A 371 -30.75 -16.18 74.01
CA THR A 371 -29.65 -15.59 73.21
C THR A 371 -29.32 -16.47 71.99
N LYS A 372 -29.21 -17.79 72.17
CA LYS A 372 -28.97 -18.74 71.08
C LYS A 372 -30.06 -18.67 70.01
N ARG A 373 -31.33 -18.59 70.42
CA ARG A 373 -32.46 -18.46 69.49
C ARG A 373 -32.44 -17.13 68.74
N ARG A 374 -32.14 -16.01 69.40
CA ARG A 374 -31.96 -14.70 68.75
C ARG A 374 -30.84 -14.72 67.71
N PHE A 375 -29.70 -15.32 68.06
CA PHE A 375 -28.58 -15.47 67.13
C PHE A 375 -28.97 -16.35 65.94
N SER A 376 -29.65 -17.48 66.18
CA SER A 376 -30.13 -18.37 65.11
C SER A 376 -31.10 -17.68 64.15
N ILE A 377 -32.02 -16.84 64.67
CA ILE A 377 -32.96 -16.07 63.85
C ILE A 377 -32.20 -15.01 63.02
N LEU A 378 -31.18 -14.38 63.60
CA LEU A 378 -30.35 -13.42 62.87
C LEU A 378 -29.55 -14.09 61.76
N THR A 379 -28.95 -15.25 62.02
CA THR A 379 -28.22 -16.01 60.98
C THR A 379 -29.14 -16.51 59.89
N ASP A 380 -30.36 -16.95 60.23
CA ASP A 380 -31.37 -17.35 59.24
C ASP A 380 -31.80 -16.16 58.38
N SER A 381 -32.09 -15.01 59.02
CA SER A 381 -32.43 -13.78 58.29
C SER A 381 -31.29 -13.30 57.40
N LEU A 382 -30.03 -13.37 57.86
CA LEU A 382 -28.87 -13.01 57.05
C LEU A 382 -28.72 -13.92 55.84
N ASN A 383 -28.87 -15.23 56.01
CA ASN A 383 -28.81 -16.20 54.92
C ASN A 383 -29.94 -15.96 53.90
N VAL A 384 -31.17 -15.74 54.37
CA VAL A 384 -32.31 -15.43 53.49
C VAL A 384 -32.07 -14.14 52.72
N SER A 385 -31.67 -13.06 53.38
CA SER A 385 -31.39 -11.77 52.72
C SER A 385 -30.24 -11.85 51.72
N PHE A 386 -29.23 -12.67 52.00
CA PHE A 386 -28.13 -12.92 51.06
C PHE A 386 -28.59 -13.72 49.84
N LEU A 387 -29.40 -14.77 50.05
CA LEU A 387 -29.98 -15.55 48.96
C LEU A 387 -30.97 -14.74 48.11
N GLU A 388 -31.76 -13.86 48.72
CA GLU A 388 -32.63 -12.91 48.02
C GLU A 388 -31.82 -11.96 47.13
N PHE A 389 -30.69 -11.46 47.64
CA PHE A 389 -29.79 -10.62 46.85
C PHE A 389 -29.17 -11.39 45.66
N LEU A 390 -28.67 -12.61 45.89
CA LEU A 390 -28.10 -13.44 44.82
C LEU A 390 -29.15 -13.93 43.82
N GLY A 391 -30.38 -14.18 44.27
CA GLY A 391 -31.51 -14.60 43.45
C GLY A 391 -32.13 -13.46 42.65
N GLY A 392 -31.72 -12.21 42.89
CA GLY A 392 -32.27 -11.04 42.21
C GLY A 392 -33.71 -10.72 42.60
N GLY A 393 -34.19 -11.18 43.76
CA GLY A 393 -35.59 -11.04 44.16
C GLY A 393 -35.82 -11.24 45.65
N VAL A 394 -36.91 -10.68 46.17
CA VAL A 394 -37.31 -10.79 47.58
C VAL A 394 -38.53 -11.67 47.70
N ASP A 395 -38.55 -12.60 48.66
CA ASP A 395 -39.65 -13.53 48.82
C ASP A 395 -40.90 -12.83 49.38
N TYR A 396 -42.02 -12.96 48.66
CA TYR A 396 -43.29 -12.43 49.12
C TYR A 396 -43.91 -13.33 50.19
N ARG A 397 -43.76 -12.94 51.46
CA ARG A 397 -44.46 -13.58 52.57
C ARG A 397 -45.84 -12.93 52.76
N SER A 398 -46.90 -13.63 52.34
CA SER A 398 -48.30 -13.17 52.49
C SER A 398 -48.65 -12.75 53.92
N SER A 399 -48.05 -13.40 54.91
CA SER A 399 -48.31 -13.17 56.34
C SER A 399 -47.45 -12.09 57.02
N ALA A 400 -46.72 -11.28 56.24
CA ALA A 400 -45.89 -10.20 56.74
C ALA A 400 -46.72 -8.96 57.14
N ASN A 401 -46.30 -8.27 58.21
CA ASN A 401 -46.87 -6.98 58.60
C ASN A 401 -46.60 -5.88 57.55
N MET A 402 -47.40 -4.82 57.54
CA MET A 402 -47.21 -3.69 56.62
C MET A 402 -45.79 -3.10 56.68
N SER A 403 -45.21 -2.95 57.87
CA SER A 403 -43.83 -2.46 58.06
C SER A 403 -42.79 -3.38 57.41
N GLN A 404 -42.97 -4.70 57.51
CA GLN A 404 -42.09 -5.67 56.87
C GLN A 404 -42.26 -5.65 55.34
N LYS A 405 -43.49 -5.49 54.84
CA LYS A 405 -43.75 -5.35 53.40
C LYS A 405 -43.06 -4.10 52.82
N CYS A 406 -43.10 -2.99 53.56
CA CYS A 406 -42.40 -1.76 53.17
C CYS A 406 -40.87 -1.96 53.16
N LEU A 407 -40.32 -2.63 54.19
CA LEU A 407 -38.89 -2.94 54.26
C LEU A 407 -38.46 -3.86 53.10
N ASN A 408 -39.23 -4.91 52.81
CA ASN A 408 -38.99 -5.83 51.70
C ASN A 408 -39.05 -5.11 50.34
N LEU A 409 -39.97 -4.15 50.16
CA LEU A 409 -40.06 -3.35 48.94
C LEU A 409 -38.79 -2.51 48.73
N GLY A 410 -38.31 -1.83 49.77
CA GLY A 410 -37.08 -1.03 49.69
C GLY A 410 -35.84 -1.89 49.39
N PHE A 411 -35.78 -3.09 49.97
CA PHE A 411 -34.69 -4.03 49.70
C PHE A 411 -34.76 -4.59 48.28
N ALA A 412 -35.95 -4.95 47.79
CA ALA A 412 -36.16 -5.40 46.42
C ALA A 412 -35.72 -4.34 45.39
N PHE A 413 -36.02 -3.07 45.64
CA PHE A 413 -35.58 -1.97 44.78
C PHE A 413 -34.05 -1.82 44.78
N THR A 414 -33.41 -2.01 45.94
CA THR A 414 -31.94 -1.99 46.06
C THR A 414 -31.30 -3.14 45.28
N ILE A 415 -31.84 -4.36 45.40
CA ILE A 415 -31.39 -5.54 44.64
C ILE A 415 -31.53 -5.27 43.15
N PHE A 416 -32.68 -4.78 42.71
CA PHE A 416 -32.96 -4.48 41.31
C PHE A 416 -31.92 -3.51 40.72
N ILE A 417 -31.65 -2.38 41.39
CA ILE A 417 -30.63 -1.42 40.95
C ILE A 417 -29.23 -2.05 40.97
N GLY A 418 -28.88 -2.76 42.04
CA GLY A 418 -27.55 -3.36 42.18
C GLY A 418 -27.23 -4.38 41.09
N VAL A 419 -28.16 -5.30 40.81
CA VAL A 419 -27.98 -6.37 39.81
C VAL A 419 -28.01 -5.80 38.38
N THR A 420 -28.90 -4.85 38.09
CA THR A 420 -28.97 -4.23 36.75
C THR A 420 -27.72 -3.40 36.45
N ALA A 421 -27.25 -2.58 37.40
CA ALA A 421 -26.02 -1.81 37.24
C ALA A 421 -24.78 -2.71 37.10
N TYR A 422 -24.71 -3.80 37.88
CA TYR A 422 -23.62 -4.78 37.76
C TYR A 422 -23.58 -5.40 36.37
N THR A 423 -24.74 -5.85 35.87
CA THR A 423 -24.86 -6.52 34.57
C THR A 423 -24.51 -5.58 33.42
N ALA A 424 -24.96 -4.33 33.48
CA ALA A 424 -24.64 -3.31 32.48
C ALA A 424 -23.13 -3.01 32.41
N ASN A 425 -22.49 -2.83 33.57
CA ASN A 425 -21.04 -2.59 33.64
C ASN A 425 -20.23 -3.82 33.20
N LEU A 426 -20.67 -5.02 33.56
CA LEU A 426 -20.02 -6.27 33.15
C LEU A 426 -20.10 -6.46 31.63
N ALA A 427 -21.25 -6.16 31.01
CA ALA A 427 -21.41 -6.20 29.56
C ALA A 427 -20.45 -5.23 28.87
N GLY A 428 -20.35 -3.99 29.36
CA GLY A 428 -19.40 -2.99 28.81
C GLY A 428 -17.93 -3.44 28.90
N LEU A 429 -17.55 -4.16 29.95
CA LEU A 429 -16.19 -4.73 30.05
C LEU A 429 -15.92 -5.81 29.00
N PHE A 430 -16.91 -6.66 28.69
CA PHE A 430 -16.75 -7.67 27.65
C PHE A 430 -16.66 -7.08 26.24
N ASP A 431 -17.42 -6.02 25.96
CA ASP A 431 -17.34 -5.32 24.68
C ASP A 431 -15.94 -4.74 24.45
N ILE A 432 -15.34 -4.10 25.47
CA ILE A 432 -13.98 -3.54 25.38
C ILE A 432 -12.95 -4.64 25.06
N VAL A 433 -13.07 -5.82 25.69
CA VAL A 433 -12.17 -6.95 25.41
C VAL A 433 -12.34 -7.45 23.97
N GLN A 434 -13.57 -7.51 23.47
CA GLN A 434 -13.84 -7.95 22.10
C GLN A 434 -13.30 -6.95 21.06
N TYR A 435 -13.44 -5.64 21.30
CA TYR A 435 -12.86 -4.61 20.42
C TYR A 435 -11.34 -4.73 20.31
N HIS A 436 -10.65 -5.03 21.42
CA HIS A 436 -9.21 -5.26 21.40
C HIS A 436 -8.81 -6.52 20.62
N LEU A 437 -9.62 -7.57 20.63
CA LEU A 437 -9.34 -8.79 19.87
C LEU A 437 -9.56 -8.59 18.37
N VAL A 438 -10.63 -7.89 17.98
CA VAL A 438 -10.93 -7.62 16.56
C VAL A 438 -9.94 -6.64 15.95
N SER A 439 -9.51 -5.61 16.68
CA SER A 439 -8.51 -4.65 16.22
C SER A 439 -7.11 -5.24 16.00
N VAL A 440 -6.81 -6.43 16.52
CA VAL A 440 -5.50 -7.07 16.36
C VAL A 440 -5.48 -8.05 15.18
N GLN A 441 -6.65 -8.44 14.64
CA GLN A 441 -6.74 -9.35 13.50
C GLN A 441 -6.81 -8.66 12.14
N HIS A 442 -7.04 -7.35 12.11
CA HIS A 442 -6.97 -6.50 10.92
C HIS A 442 -5.70 -5.66 10.94
#